data_AF-A0A2C1F8K2-F1
#
_entry.id   AF-A0A2C1F8K2-F1
#
_cell.length_a   1.000
_cell.length_b   1.000
_cell.length_c   1.000
_cell.angle_alpha   90.00
_cell.angle_beta   90.00
_cell.angle_gamma   90.00
#
_symmetry.space_group_name_H-M   'P 1'
#
loop_
_entity.id
_entity.type
_entity.pdbx_description
1 polymer ?
#
loop_
_entity_poly.entity_id
_entity_poly.type
_entity_poly.pdbx_seq_one_letter_code
_entity_poly.pdbx_strand_id
1 'polypeptide(L)'
;MEILKRKVKRNADRKELINELSNIVAISMESFMDAESNDLFCKELYSKLEKNSDIKILGDTNYKENIKLSIKLLKETVKTIKFPVNEGRLFFSRGGRIEAVKLNITEVFNNLEDLSAVSRFLTGYADFVLVGDDLEFGVCIETTEYHYEFSMWGITTV
;
A
#
# COMPACT_ATOMS: atom_id res chain seq x y z
N MET A 1 13.65 -23.34 -16.25
CA MET A 1 13.01 -22.52 -17.30
C MET A 1 11.84 -21.68 -16.76
N GLU A 2 11.01 -22.24 -15.88
CA GLU A 2 9.83 -21.54 -15.31
C GLU A 2 10.19 -20.36 -14.39
N ILE A 3 11.23 -20.50 -13.56
CA ILE A 3 11.74 -19.42 -12.69
C ILE A 3 12.17 -18.20 -13.51
N LEU A 4 12.89 -18.42 -14.62
CA LEU A 4 13.34 -17.34 -15.50
C LEU A 4 12.15 -16.62 -16.15
N LYS A 5 11.14 -17.37 -16.62
CA LYS A 5 9.90 -16.79 -17.18
C LYS A 5 9.16 -15.92 -16.15
N ARG A 6 9.09 -16.35 -14.89
CA ARG A 6 8.48 -15.58 -13.79
C ARG A 6 9.25 -14.28 -13.50
N LYS A 7 10.59 -14.33 -13.46
CA LYS A 7 11.43 -13.14 -13.26
C LYS A 7 11.28 -12.13 -14.40
N VAL A 8 11.27 -12.60 -15.65
CA VAL A 8 11.07 -11.75 -16.84
C VAL A 8 9.70 -11.08 -16.80
N LYS A 9 8.63 -11.85 -16.53
CA LYS A 9 7.27 -11.30 -16.43
C LYS A 9 7.17 -10.23 -15.34
N ARG A 10 7.68 -10.51 -14.13
CA ARG A 10 7.67 -9.55 -13.02
C ARG A 10 8.38 -8.24 -13.37
N ASN A 11 9.52 -8.31 -14.06
CA ASN A 11 10.22 -7.11 -14.52
C ASN A 11 9.45 -6.33 -15.60
N ALA A 12 8.68 -7.01 -16.46
CA ALA A 12 7.79 -6.34 -17.40
C ALA A 12 6.63 -5.63 -16.65
N ASP A 13 6.00 -6.32 -15.71
CA ASP A 13 4.91 -5.76 -14.88
C ASP A 13 5.40 -4.52 -14.08
N ARG A 14 6.63 -4.54 -13.57
CA ARG A 14 7.25 -3.39 -12.88
C ARG A 14 7.49 -2.20 -13.81
N LYS A 15 7.93 -2.45 -15.05
CA LYS A 15 8.10 -1.38 -16.05
C LYS A 15 6.77 -0.75 -16.44
N GLU A 16 5.73 -1.55 -16.60
CA GLU A 16 4.37 -1.05 -16.84
C GLU A 16 3.90 -0.19 -15.67
N LEU A 17 4.08 -0.67 -14.43
CA LEU A 17 3.73 0.10 -13.23
C LEU A 17 4.51 1.43 -13.15
N ILE A 18 5.81 1.44 -13.48
CA ILE A 18 6.60 2.68 -13.56
C ILE A 18 5.99 3.64 -14.57
N ASN A 19 5.61 3.16 -15.76
CA ASN A 19 5.02 4.02 -16.79
C ASN A 19 3.70 4.65 -16.30
N GLU A 20 2.83 3.88 -15.64
CA GLU A 20 1.59 4.38 -15.06
C GLU A 20 1.83 5.41 -13.94
N LEU A 21 2.84 5.18 -13.09
CA LEU A 21 3.13 6.03 -11.93
C LEU A 21 3.98 7.27 -12.25
N SER A 22 4.75 7.26 -13.33
CA SER A 22 5.72 8.31 -13.66
C SER A 22 5.13 9.71 -13.87
N ASN A 23 3.84 9.82 -14.16
CA ASN A 23 3.14 11.11 -14.25
C ASN A 23 2.58 11.60 -12.91
N ILE A 24 2.65 10.77 -11.87
CA ILE A 24 2.03 11.00 -10.56
C ILE A 24 3.10 11.23 -9.49
N VAL A 25 4.16 10.40 -9.49
CA VAL A 25 5.22 10.41 -8.47
C VAL A 25 6.58 10.12 -9.09
N ALA A 26 7.64 10.52 -8.39
CA ALA A 26 9.00 10.14 -8.76
C ALA A 26 9.22 8.64 -8.48
N ILE A 27 9.52 7.87 -9.53
CA ILE A 27 9.70 6.42 -9.42
C ILE A 27 10.73 5.90 -10.41
N SER A 28 11.48 4.88 -10.00
CA SER A 28 12.40 4.16 -10.87
C SER A 28 12.41 2.67 -10.52
N MET A 29 13.18 1.86 -11.25
CA MET A 29 13.39 0.45 -10.90
C MET A 29 14.03 0.26 -9.52
N GLU A 30 14.76 1.26 -9.00
CA GLU A 30 15.39 1.21 -7.68
C GLU A 30 14.39 1.36 -6.53
N SER A 31 13.19 1.87 -6.81
CA SER A 31 12.08 1.93 -5.85
C SER A 31 11.57 0.53 -5.46
N PHE A 32 11.83 -0.49 -6.29
CA PHE A 32 11.38 -1.86 -6.08
C PHE A 32 12.43 -2.67 -5.34
N MET A 33 11.98 -3.52 -4.41
CA MET A 33 12.83 -4.58 -3.89
C MET A 33 13.13 -5.62 -4.98
N ASP A 34 14.17 -6.43 -4.78
CA ASP A 34 14.27 -7.68 -5.54
C ASP A 34 13.07 -8.59 -5.23
N ALA A 35 12.85 -9.59 -6.08
CA ALA A 35 11.65 -10.41 -6.03
C ALA A 35 11.53 -11.21 -4.72
N GLU A 36 12.64 -11.72 -4.19
CA GLU A 36 12.63 -12.60 -3.01
C GLU A 36 12.42 -11.76 -1.74
N SER A 37 13.13 -10.63 -1.64
CA SER A 37 12.95 -9.68 -0.53
C SER A 37 11.53 -9.11 -0.49
N ASN A 38 10.94 -8.76 -1.65
CA ASN A 38 9.56 -8.28 -1.68
C ASN A 38 8.57 -9.31 -1.16
N ASP A 39 8.71 -10.57 -1.59
CA ASP A 39 7.78 -11.64 -1.21
C ASP A 39 7.89 -11.94 0.29
N LEU A 40 9.11 -11.91 0.85
CA LEU A 40 9.33 -12.03 2.29
C LEU A 40 8.75 -10.83 3.05
N PHE A 41 9.01 -9.62 2.59
CA PHE A 41 8.51 -8.38 3.19
C PHE A 41 6.98 -8.36 3.28
N CYS A 42 6.29 -8.73 2.20
CA CYS A 42 4.83 -8.83 2.20
C CYS A 42 4.34 -9.87 3.21
N LYS A 43 4.99 -11.04 3.28
CA LYS A 43 4.63 -12.09 4.23
C LYS A 43 4.81 -11.65 5.68
N GLU A 44 5.90 -10.95 5.99
CA GLU A 44 6.17 -10.42 7.31
C GLU A 44 5.13 -9.37 7.72
N LEU A 45 4.78 -8.46 6.82
CA LEU A 45 3.73 -7.48 7.06
C LEU A 45 2.39 -8.15 7.37
N TYR A 46 1.92 -9.07 6.52
CA TYR A 46 0.62 -9.70 6.75
C TYR A 46 0.60 -10.55 8.03
N SER A 47 1.72 -11.21 8.38
CA SER A 47 1.83 -11.88 9.69
C SER A 47 1.79 -10.92 10.88
N LYS A 48 2.23 -9.67 10.70
CA LYS A 48 2.12 -8.61 11.70
C LYS A 48 0.68 -8.09 11.80
N LEU A 49 0.01 -7.88 10.66
CA LEU A 49 -1.39 -7.43 10.62
C LEU A 49 -2.34 -8.46 11.25
N GLU A 50 -2.15 -9.76 10.99
CA GLU A 50 -2.92 -10.84 11.64
C GLU A 50 -2.84 -10.82 13.18
N LYS A 51 -1.75 -10.28 13.74
CA LYS A 51 -1.52 -10.18 15.19
C LYS A 51 -1.90 -8.82 15.75
N ASN A 52 -2.28 -7.87 14.90
CA ASN A 52 -2.57 -6.52 15.33
C ASN A 52 -3.95 -6.48 15.98
N SER A 53 -4.01 -6.04 17.23
CA SER A 53 -5.27 -5.94 17.98
C SER A 53 -5.90 -4.55 17.91
N ASP A 54 -5.19 -3.54 17.41
CA ASP A 54 -5.71 -2.17 17.30
C ASP A 54 -6.29 -1.92 15.90
N ILE A 55 -7.47 -2.51 15.68
CA ILE A 55 -8.21 -2.44 14.42
C ILE A 55 -9.46 -1.59 14.62
N LYS A 56 -9.62 -0.58 13.77
CA LYS A 56 -10.84 0.21 13.66
C LYS A 56 -11.65 -0.26 12.45
N ILE A 57 -12.85 -0.76 12.71
CA ILE A 57 -13.80 -1.14 11.66
C ILE A 57 -14.36 0.11 10.96
N LEU A 58 -14.41 0.06 9.64
CA LEU A 58 -14.95 1.10 8.76
C LEU A 58 -16.13 0.56 7.95
N GLY A 59 -17.27 1.24 8.09
CA GLY A 59 -18.45 1.01 7.27
C GLY A 59 -19.10 -0.36 7.47
N ASP A 60 -19.69 -0.88 6.40
CA ASP A 60 -20.49 -2.10 6.37
C ASP A 60 -20.26 -2.88 5.07
N THR A 61 -21.22 -3.69 4.61
CA THR A 61 -21.08 -4.50 3.39
C THR A 61 -21.03 -3.67 2.10
N ASN A 62 -21.27 -2.36 2.14
CA ASN A 62 -21.20 -1.48 0.98
C ASN A 62 -19.77 -1.01 0.69
N TYR A 63 -19.05 -1.77 -0.14
CA TYR A 63 -17.66 -1.45 -0.50
C TYR A 63 -17.45 -0.03 -1.04
N LYS A 64 -18.41 0.54 -1.80
CA LYS A 64 -18.28 1.90 -2.35
C LYS A 64 -18.27 2.95 -1.25
N GLU A 65 -19.08 2.73 -0.22
CA GLU A 65 -19.11 3.62 0.93
C GLU A 65 -17.86 3.43 1.79
N ASN A 66 -17.42 2.18 1.98
CA ASN A 66 -16.17 1.90 2.70
C ASN A 66 -14.96 2.58 2.06
N ILE A 67 -14.87 2.58 0.72
CA ILE A 67 -13.80 3.29 -0.01
C ILE A 67 -13.86 4.80 0.26
N LYS A 68 -15.05 5.42 0.21
CA LYS A 68 -15.20 6.86 0.51
C LYS A 68 -14.80 7.18 1.95
N LEU A 69 -15.26 6.39 2.91
CA LEU A 69 -14.92 6.54 4.33
C LEU A 69 -13.41 6.38 4.54
N SER A 70 -12.80 5.43 3.84
CA SER A 70 -11.36 5.16 3.89
C SER A 70 -10.53 6.32 3.35
N ILE A 71 -10.85 6.84 2.18
CA ILE A 71 -10.14 8.00 1.60
C ILE A 71 -10.30 9.23 2.50
N LYS A 72 -11.51 9.46 3.02
CA LYS A 72 -11.75 10.54 3.98
C LYS A 72 -10.90 10.36 5.24
N LEU A 73 -10.88 9.15 5.81
CA LEU A 73 -10.09 8.83 6.99
C LEU A 73 -8.59 9.08 6.73
N LEU A 74 -8.03 8.55 5.65
CA LEU A 74 -6.62 8.75 5.30
C LEU A 74 -6.26 10.23 5.17
N LYS A 75 -7.11 11.03 4.52
CA LYS A 75 -6.93 12.48 4.38
C LYS A 75 -6.98 13.24 5.70
N GLU A 76 -7.80 12.81 6.65
CA GLU A 76 -7.83 13.45 7.98
C GLU A 76 -6.67 12.96 8.85
N THR A 77 -6.37 11.67 8.86
CA THR A 77 -5.29 11.07 9.63
C THR A 77 -3.96 11.74 9.32
N VAL A 78 -3.61 11.91 8.03
CA VAL A 78 -2.33 12.51 7.61
C VAL A 78 -2.13 13.94 8.14
N LYS A 79 -3.21 14.69 8.39
CA LYS A 79 -3.11 16.06 8.94
C LYS A 79 -2.70 16.09 10.41
N THR A 80 -2.96 15.00 11.13
CA THR A 80 -2.79 14.92 12.59
C THR A 80 -1.60 14.08 13.01
N ILE A 81 -0.86 13.51 12.06
CA ILE A 81 0.25 12.62 12.33
C ILE A 81 1.56 13.13 11.76
N LYS A 82 2.65 12.66 12.36
CA LYS A 82 4.00 12.81 11.83
C LYS A 82 4.60 11.42 11.62
N PHE A 83 4.99 11.14 10.38
CA PHE A 83 5.73 9.94 10.03
C PHE A 83 7.16 10.03 10.56
N PRO A 84 7.77 8.90 11.00
CA PRO A 84 9.15 8.89 11.50
C PRO A 84 10.18 9.12 10.38
N VAL A 85 9.79 8.89 9.12
CA VAL A 85 10.61 9.02 7.92
C VAL A 85 9.81 9.68 6.80
N ASN A 86 10.48 10.10 5.72
CA ASN A 86 9.86 10.77 4.57
C ASN A 86 9.42 9.81 3.46
N GLU A 87 9.91 8.57 3.48
CA GLU A 87 9.65 7.56 2.45
C GLU A 87 9.05 6.31 3.08
N GLY A 88 8.16 5.66 2.36
CA GLY A 88 7.55 4.40 2.76
C GLY A 88 7.26 3.53 1.56
N ARG A 89 6.83 2.31 1.79
CA ARG A 89 6.43 1.37 0.75
C ARG A 89 4.92 1.36 0.61
N LEU A 90 4.45 1.81 -0.55
CA LEU A 90 3.05 1.69 -0.96
C LEU A 90 2.88 0.40 -1.76
N PHE A 91 1.82 -0.35 -1.48
CA PHE A 91 1.58 -1.64 -2.11
C PHE A 91 0.76 -1.47 -3.39
N PHE A 92 1.17 -2.19 -4.44
CA PHE A 92 0.46 -2.24 -5.72
C PHE A 92 0.15 -3.67 -6.12
N SER A 93 -1.12 -3.97 -6.40
CA SER A 93 -1.56 -5.28 -6.86
C SER A 93 -1.40 -5.43 -8.38
N ARG A 94 -0.54 -6.36 -8.82
CA ARG A 94 -0.22 -6.63 -10.25
C ARG A 94 -0.16 -8.12 -10.53
N GLY A 95 -1.01 -8.60 -11.45
CA GLY A 95 -0.95 -9.98 -11.94
C GLY A 95 -1.06 -11.05 -10.84
N GLY A 96 -1.83 -10.77 -9.79
CA GLY A 96 -1.97 -11.66 -8.61
C GLY A 96 -0.80 -11.60 -7.63
N ARG A 97 0.06 -10.58 -7.72
CA ARG A 97 1.20 -10.32 -6.83
C ARG A 97 1.09 -8.92 -6.27
N ILE A 98 1.87 -8.67 -5.22
CA ILE A 98 2.01 -7.37 -4.59
C ILE A 98 3.43 -6.88 -4.82
N GLU A 99 3.59 -5.64 -5.25
CA GLU A 99 4.87 -4.94 -5.27
C GLU A 99 4.86 -3.85 -4.19
N ALA A 100 5.81 -3.92 -3.25
CA ALA A 100 6.02 -2.92 -2.22
C ALA A 100 6.98 -1.85 -2.73
N VAL A 101 6.42 -0.76 -3.25
CA VAL A 101 7.16 0.28 -3.99
C VAL A 101 7.51 1.43 -3.06
N LYS A 102 8.81 1.73 -2.96
CA LYS A 102 9.31 2.85 -2.16
C LYS A 102 8.98 4.19 -2.81
N LEU A 103 8.22 5.03 -2.11
CA LEU A 103 7.74 6.33 -2.55
C LEU A 103 7.88 7.37 -1.43
N ASN A 104 7.92 8.65 -1.82
CA ASN A 104 7.83 9.75 -0.87
C ASN A 104 6.41 9.80 -0.26
N ILE A 105 6.31 9.82 1.06
CA ILE A 105 5.03 9.78 1.78
C ILE A 105 4.19 11.03 1.50
N THR A 106 4.82 12.21 1.39
CA THR A 106 4.11 13.45 1.06
C THR A 106 3.51 13.37 -0.33
N GLU A 107 4.25 12.85 -1.31
CA GLU A 107 3.71 12.60 -2.66
C GLU A 107 2.57 11.58 -2.66
N VAL A 108 2.65 10.55 -1.80
CA VAL A 108 1.58 9.55 -1.66
C VAL A 108 0.26 10.21 -1.25
N PHE A 109 0.28 11.07 -0.23
CA PHE A 109 -0.94 11.71 0.26
C PHE A 109 -1.41 12.87 -0.61
N ASN A 110 -0.50 13.57 -1.29
CA ASN A 110 -0.85 14.59 -2.28
C ASN A 110 -1.56 14.00 -3.51
N ASN A 111 -1.27 12.75 -3.85
CA ASN A 111 -1.83 12.04 -5.00
C ASN A 111 -2.66 10.81 -4.56
N LEU A 112 -3.29 10.89 -3.39
CA LEU A 112 -3.88 9.72 -2.73
C LEU A 112 -4.90 9.00 -3.61
N GLU A 113 -5.81 9.73 -4.26
CA GLU A 113 -6.83 9.12 -5.12
C GLU A 113 -6.23 8.44 -6.35
N ASP A 114 -5.30 9.09 -7.05
CA ASP A 114 -4.69 8.55 -8.27
C ASP A 114 -3.87 7.29 -7.95
N LEU A 115 -3.07 7.34 -6.88
CA LEU A 115 -2.30 6.17 -6.43
C LEU A 115 -3.21 5.05 -5.93
N SER A 116 -4.31 5.38 -5.26
CA SER A 116 -5.30 4.40 -4.81
C SER A 116 -6.06 3.75 -5.98
N ALA A 117 -6.20 4.45 -7.11
CA ALA A 117 -6.72 3.86 -8.34
C ALA A 117 -5.72 2.86 -8.92
N VAL A 118 -4.45 3.25 -9.04
CA VAL A 118 -3.37 2.41 -9.62
C VAL A 118 -3.03 1.21 -8.74
N SER A 119 -3.11 1.34 -7.40
CA SER A 119 -2.93 0.24 -6.45
C SER A 119 -4.10 -0.76 -6.45
N ARG A 120 -5.22 -0.37 -7.07
CA ARG A 120 -6.52 -1.08 -7.10
C ARG A 120 -7.34 -0.99 -5.81
N PHE A 121 -6.93 -0.16 -4.84
CA PHE A 121 -7.71 0.09 -3.63
C PHE A 121 -9.09 0.68 -3.93
N LEU A 122 -9.21 1.68 -4.83
CA LEU A 122 -10.49 2.29 -5.19
C LEU A 122 -11.47 1.36 -5.92
N THR A 123 -11.02 0.16 -6.27
CA THR A 123 -11.86 -0.88 -6.88
C THR A 123 -12.25 -1.98 -5.90
N GLY A 124 -11.77 -1.91 -4.65
CA GLY A 124 -11.95 -2.95 -3.63
C GLY A 124 -11.22 -4.26 -3.94
N TYR A 125 -10.28 -4.26 -4.89
CA TYR A 125 -9.52 -5.45 -5.29
C TYR A 125 -8.19 -5.61 -4.55
N ALA A 126 -7.80 -4.63 -3.75
CA ALA A 126 -6.55 -4.62 -3.00
C ALA A 126 -6.70 -3.74 -1.76
N ASP A 127 -5.85 -4.00 -0.78
CA ASP A 127 -5.71 -3.18 0.42
C ASP A 127 -4.99 -1.87 0.12
N PHE A 128 -5.23 -0.84 0.94
CA PHE A 128 -4.32 0.29 1.02
C PHE A 128 -3.27 -0.02 2.08
N VAL A 129 -1.99 -0.04 1.71
CA VAL A 129 -0.90 -0.36 2.64
C VAL A 129 0.26 0.60 2.39
N LEU A 130 0.59 1.41 3.40
CA LEU A 130 1.77 2.27 3.43
C LEU A 130 2.58 1.97 4.69
N VAL A 131 3.80 1.47 4.55
CA VAL A 131 4.63 1.01 5.67
C VAL A 131 6.09 1.45 5.57
N GLY A 132 6.81 1.45 6.69
CA GLY A 132 8.27 1.66 6.69
C GLY A 132 9.05 0.48 6.11
N ASP A 133 10.29 0.73 5.67
CA ASP A 133 11.22 -0.30 5.18
C ASP A 133 11.51 -1.40 6.23
N ASP A 134 11.35 -1.07 7.52
CA ASP A 134 11.57 -1.93 8.68
C ASP A 134 10.25 -2.41 9.35
N LEU A 135 9.10 -2.04 8.78
CA LEU A 135 7.77 -2.30 9.34
C LEU A 135 7.55 -1.72 10.76
N GLU A 136 8.39 -0.78 11.21
CA GLU A 136 8.25 -0.13 12.52
C GLU A 136 7.04 0.82 12.57
N PHE A 137 6.61 1.33 11.41
CA PHE A 137 5.37 2.07 11.26
C PHE A 137 4.54 1.58 10.08
N GLY A 138 3.24 1.89 10.13
CA GLY A 138 2.34 1.62 9.03
C GLY A 138 0.97 2.28 9.16
N VAL A 139 0.34 2.47 8.01
CA VAL A 139 -1.06 2.89 7.83
C VAL A 139 -1.68 1.95 6.81
N CYS A 140 -2.64 1.14 7.26
CA CYS A 140 -3.27 0.12 6.44
C CYS A 140 -4.79 0.24 6.46
N ILE A 141 -5.42 -0.07 5.34
CA ILE A 141 -6.85 -0.34 5.21
C ILE A 141 -7.00 -1.66 4.48
N GLU A 142 -7.36 -2.69 5.24
CA GLU A 142 -7.61 -4.04 4.73
C GLU A 142 -9.05 -4.14 4.22
N THR A 143 -9.17 -4.69 3.01
CA THR A 143 -10.45 -4.92 2.34
C THR A 143 -11.01 -6.28 2.74
N THR A 144 -12.16 -6.31 3.42
CA THR A 144 -12.85 -7.56 3.76
C THR A 144 -14.20 -7.66 3.05
N GLU A 145 -14.85 -8.82 3.15
CA GLU A 145 -16.17 -9.05 2.58
C GLU A 145 -17.27 -8.20 3.24
N TYR A 146 -17.13 -7.89 4.54
CA TYR A 146 -18.22 -7.30 5.33
C TYR A 146 -17.99 -5.87 5.79
N HIS A 147 -16.73 -5.43 5.83
CA HIS A 147 -16.33 -4.10 6.28
C HIS A 147 -14.87 -3.85 5.88
N TYR A 148 -14.38 -2.63 6.00
CA TYR A 148 -12.94 -2.37 5.87
C TYR A 148 -12.31 -2.21 7.24
N GLU A 149 -11.04 -2.58 7.38
CA GLU A 149 -10.32 -2.56 8.64
C GLU A 149 -9.16 -1.58 8.56
N PHE A 150 -9.21 -0.53 9.37
CA PHE A 150 -8.12 0.44 9.48
C PHE A 150 -7.21 0.07 10.64
N SER A 151 -5.91 0.04 10.37
CA SER A 151 -4.88 -0.14 11.38
C SER A 151 -3.73 0.84 11.18
N MET A 152 -3.14 1.28 12.28
CA MET A 152 -2.02 2.22 12.28
C MET A 152 -1.10 1.94 13.46
N TRP A 153 0.21 2.00 13.26
CA TRP A 153 1.19 1.81 14.33
C TRP A 153 2.47 2.60 14.06
N GLY A 154 3.28 2.84 15.10
CA GLY A 154 4.59 3.47 14.98
C GLY A 154 4.57 4.93 14.53
N ILE A 155 3.42 5.60 14.67
CA ILE A 155 3.19 6.97 14.21
C ILE A 155 2.80 7.85 15.39
N THR A 156 3.41 9.04 15.48
CA THR A 156 3.13 10.01 16.54
C THR A 156 2.07 11.01 16.08
N THR A 157 1.10 11.31 16.94
CA THR A 157 0.18 12.43 16.76
C THR A 157 0.89 13.76 16.97
N VAL A 158 0.55 14.75 16.16
CA VAL A 158 1.05 16.14 16.27
C VAL A 158 0.22 16.94 17.27
#